data_AF-A0A938EID8-F1
#
_entry.id   AF-A0A938EID8-F1
#
_cell.length_a   1.000
_cell.length_b   1.000
_cell.length_c   1.000
_cell.angle_alpha   90.00
_cell.angle_beta   90.00
_cell.angle_gamma   90.00
#
_symmetry.space_group_name_H-M   'P 1'
#
loop_
_entity.id
_entity.type
_entity.pdbx_description
1 polymer ?
#
loop_
_entity_poly.entity_id
_entity_poly.type
_entity_poly.pdbx_seq_one_letter_code
_entity_poly.pdbx_strand_id
1 'polypeptide(L)'
;MKKGLVSLTTVFLMLASPVSATQTEKYKNCSALNAKYPGGIAKSASAVNKNKKGEVVKSKKPFDVNEKLYNAHKSLDRDKDNIVCEK
;
A
#
# COMPACT_ATOMS: atom_id res chain seq x y z
N MET A 1 -31.83 -26.74 -52.71
CA MET A 1 -31.28 -26.99 -51.37
C MET A 1 -30.65 -25.70 -50.81
N LYS A 2 -31.21 -25.18 -49.72
CA LYS A 2 -30.58 -24.49 -48.56
C LYS A 2 -29.06 -24.37 -48.57
N LYS A 3 -28.50 -23.14 -48.37
CA LYS A 3 -27.59 -22.76 -47.25
C LYS A 3 -27.56 -21.22 -47.08
N GLY A 4 -28.22 -20.71 -46.04
CA GLY A 4 -28.09 -19.32 -45.60
C GLY A 4 -26.94 -19.19 -44.61
N LEU A 5 -26.06 -18.22 -44.85
CA LEU A 5 -24.88 -17.94 -44.04
C LEU A 5 -25.26 -16.93 -42.95
N VAL A 6 -25.27 -17.35 -41.67
CA VAL A 6 -25.50 -16.45 -40.53
C VAL A 6 -24.14 -16.09 -39.92
N SER A 7 -23.76 -14.81 -40.04
CA SER A 7 -22.56 -14.24 -39.42
C SER A 7 -22.87 -13.87 -37.98
N LEU A 8 -22.20 -14.52 -37.03
CA LEU A 8 -22.40 -14.35 -35.59
C LEU A 8 -21.37 -13.35 -35.05
N THR A 9 -21.72 -12.07 -34.99
CA THR A 9 -20.90 -11.02 -34.40
C THR A 9 -21.11 -10.97 -32.88
N THR A 10 -20.17 -11.53 -32.12
CA THR A 10 -20.17 -11.49 -30.66
C THR A 10 -19.80 -10.08 -30.18
N VAL A 11 -20.74 -9.35 -29.60
CA VAL A 11 -20.50 -8.05 -28.95
C VAL A 11 -19.94 -8.29 -27.55
N PHE A 12 -18.68 -7.94 -27.33
CA PHE A 12 -18.02 -8.02 -26.02
C PHE A 12 -18.31 -6.71 -25.25
N LEU A 13 -19.25 -6.76 -24.31
CA LEU A 13 -19.61 -5.62 -23.48
C LEU A 13 -18.59 -5.49 -22.32
N MET A 14 -17.65 -4.55 -22.43
CA MET A 14 -16.72 -4.25 -21.35
C MET A 14 -17.43 -3.46 -20.24
N LEU A 15 -17.74 -4.15 -19.14
CA LEU A 15 -18.20 -3.54 -17.89
C LEU A 15 -17.00 -2.89 -17.19
N ALA A 16 -16.88 -1.57 -17.29
CA ALA A 16 -15.93 -0.81 -16.49
C ALA A 16 -16.52 -0.55 -15.09
N SER A 17 -15.99 -1.25 -14.08
CA SER A 17 -16.35 -1.02 -12.68
C SER A 17 -15.76 0.30 -12.18
N PRO A 18 -16.50 1.12 -11.42
CA PRO A 18 -15.93 2.30 -10.78
C PRO A 18 -14.93 1.87 -9.69
N VAL A 19 -13.66 2.23 -9.88
CA VAL A 19 -12.63 2.09 -8.84
C VAL A 19 -12.91 3.13 -7.77
N SER A 20 -13.45 2.71 -6.63
CA SER A 20 -13.66 3.57 -5.48
C SER A 20 -12.30 3.95 -4.89
N ALA A 21 -11.90 5.21 -5.05
CA ALA A 21 -10.68 5.74 -4.45
C ALA A 21 -10.85 5.79 -2.92
N THR A 22 -10.37 4.76 -2.22
CA THR A 22 -10.34 4.76 -0.77
C THR A 22 -9.55 5.97 -0.28
N GLN A 23 -10.15 6.84 0.54
CA GLN A 23 -9.40 7.90 1.19
C GLN A 23 -8.40 7.25 2.14
N THR A 24 -7.11 7.52 1.93
CA THR A 24 -6.07 7.08 2.86
C THR A 24 -6.20 7.91 4.14
N GLU A 25 -6.43 7.27 5.27
CA GLU A 25 -6.43 7.95 6.56
C GLU A 25 -5.10 8.68 6.76
N LYS A 26 -5.16 9.97 7.13
CA LYS A 26 -3.97 10.78 7.44
C LYS A 26 -3.87 10.95 8.95
N TYR A 27 -2.79 10.45 9.53
CA TYR A 27 -2.46 10.61 10.93
C TYR A 27 -1.56 11.83 11.13
N LYS A 28 -1.91 12.67 12.11
CA LYS A 28 -1.17 13.90 12.44
C LYS A 28 0.26 13.63 12.95
N ASN A 29 0.48 12.51 13.61
CA ASN A 29 1.76 12.14 14.21
C ASN A 29 1.86 10.61 14.40
N CYS A 30 3.06 10.14 14.71
CA CYS A 30 3.32 8.72 14.92
C CYS A 30 2.55 8.11 16.09
N SER A 31 2.20 8.88 17.13
CA SER A 31 1.41 8.35 18.25
C SER A 31 0.01 7.92 17.79
N ALA A 32 -0.65 8.77 16.99
CA ALA A 32 -1.95 8.46 16.41
C ALA A 32 -1.87 7.29 15.41
N LEU A 33 -0.83 7.24 14.59
CA LEU A 33 -0.60 6.14 13.65
C LEU A 33 -0.34 4.83 14.42
N ASN A 34 0.52 4.83 15.43
CA ASN A 34 0.91 3.63 16.16
C ASN A 34 -0.22 3.05 17.04
N ALA A 35 -1.26 3.83 17.33
CA ALA A 35 -2.46 3.30 17.96
C ALA A 35 -3.18 2.26 17.07
N LYS A 36 -3.05 2.41 15.73
CA LYS A 36 -3.61 1.50 14.73
C LYS A 36 -2.57 0.54 14.15
N TYR A 37 -1.33 0.99 13.98
CA TYR A 37 -0.20 0.25 13.41
C TYR A 37 0.96 0.19 14.42
N PRO A 38 0.91 -0.73 15.40
CA PRO A 38 1.80 -0.71 16.57
C PRO A 38 3.29 -0.81 16.26
N GLY A 39 3.66 -1.44 15.14
CA GLY A 39 5.05 -1.49 14.66
C GLY A 39 5.40 -0.39 13.66
N GLY A 40 4.43 0.34 13.13
CA GLY A 40 4.62 1.27 11.99
C GLY A 40 4.23 0.63 10.66
N ILE A 41 4.45 1.37 9.57
CA ILE A 41 4.03 0.97 8.23
C ILE A 41 5.24 0.88 7.32
N ALA A 42 5.49 -0.29 6.76
CA ALA A 42 6.51 -0.52 5.75
C ALA A 42 5.96 -0.25 4.35
N LYS A 43 6.78 0.35 3.50
CA LYS A 43 6.43 0.55 2.08
C LYS A 43 6.27 -0.79 1.35
N SER A 44 7.11 -1.76 1.67
CA SER A 44 7.13 -3.09 1.05
C SER A 44 7.61 -4.15 2.05
N ALA A 45 7.34 -5.42 1.75
CA ALA A 45 7.84 -6.55 2.55
C ALA A 45 9.39 -6.66 2.56
N SER A 46 10.05 -5.99 1.62
CA SER A 46 11.51 -5.93 1.50
C SER A 46 12.13 -4.77 2.27
N ALA A 47 11.33 -3.94 2.94
CA ALA A 47 11.86 -2.86 3.77
C ALA A 47 12.68 -3.45 4.92
N VAL A 48 13.83 -2.83 5.20
CA VAL A 48 14.77 -3.28 6.22
C VAL A 48 14.86 -2.20 7.27
N ASN A 49 14.47 -2.55 8.50
CA ASN A 49 14.53 -1.63 9.61
C ASN A 49 15.96 -1.22 9.91
N LYS A 50 16.24 0.07 9.79
CA LYS A 50 17.56 0.63 10.05
C LYS A 50 17.45 1.66 11.15
N ASN A 51 18.60 2.11 11.63
CA ASN A 51 18.67 3.31 12.43
C ASN A 51 19.22 4.47 11.57
N LYS A 52 19.32 5.66 12.16
CA LYS A 52 19.88 6.85 11.50
C LYS A 52 21.33 6.72 11.02
N LYS A 53 22.07 5.72 11.50
CA LYS A 53 23.43 5.40 11.06
C LYS A 53 23.45 4.39 9.90
N GLY A 54 22.28 3.87 9.50
CA GLY A 54 22.11 2.85 8.46
C GLY A 54 22.30 1.42 8.95
N GLU A 55 22.46 1.20 10.25
CA GLU A 55 22.67 -0.13 10.84
C GLU A 55 21.33 -0.87 10.91
N VAL A 56 21.30 -2.14 10.54
CA VAL A 56 20.10 -2.97 10.64
C VAL A 56 19.77 -3.22 12.11
N VAL A 57 18.54 -2.93 12.51
CA VAL A 57 18.08 -3.12 13.89
C VAL A 57 16.83 -4.00 13.93
N LYS A 58 16.66 -4.74 15.02
CA LYS A 58 15.49 -5.60 15.21
C LYS A 58 14.28 -4.78 15.64
N SER A 59 13.19 -4.94 14.93
CA SER A 59 11.89 -4.36 15.25
C SER A 59 11.24 -5.15 16.38
N LYS A 60 10.63 -4.46 17.35
CA LYS A 60 9.94 -5.12 18.47
C LYS A 60 8.56 -5.66 18.08
N LYS A 61 7.98 -5.09 17.02
CA LYS A 61 6.65 -5.39 16.51
C LYS A 61 6.71 -5.54 14.99
N PRO A 62 5.82 -6.34 14.39
CA PRO A 62 5.73 -6.46 12.95
C PRO A 62 5.26 -5.14 12.32
N PHE A 63 5.71 -4.87 11.10
CA PHE A 63 5.24 -3.75 10.29
C PHE A 63 4.05 -4.15 9.44
N ASP A 64 3.13 -3.23 9.28
CA ASP A 64 2.07 -3.36 8.28
C ASP A 64 2.61 -2.95 6.92
N VAL A 65 2.50 -3.82 5.92
CA VAL A 65 2.98 -3.55 4.57
C VAL A 65 1.87 -2.86 3.78
N ASN A 66 2.00 -1.55 3.56
CA ASN A 66 1.04 -0.79 2.77
C ASN A 66 1.70 0.45 2.14
N GLU A 67 2.02 0.36 0.85
CA GLU A 67 2.67 1.45 0.11
C GLU A 67 1.83 2.74 0.11
N LYS A 68 0.50 2.64 -0.02
CA LYS A 68 -0.37 3.81 -0.09
C LYS A 68 -0.40 4.56 1.24
N LEU A 69 -0.47 3.84 2.35
CA LEU A 69 -0.39 4.41 3.69
C LEU A 69 1.01 4.95 4.00
N TYR A 70 2.07 4.25 3.59
CA TYR A 70 3.45 4.74 3.72
C TYR A 70 3.60 6.08 2.97
N ASN A 71 3.19 6.13 1.70
CA ASN A 71 3.31 7.34 0.87
C ASN A 71 2.54 8.53 1.46
N ALA A 72 1.39 8.29 2.11
CA ALA A 72 0.63 9.33 2.79
C ALA A 72 1.34 9.90 4.04
N HIS A 73 2.29 9.16 4.62
CA HIS A 73 3.02 9.52 5.84
C HIS A 73 4.54 9.58 5.65
N LYS A 74 5.02 9.58 4.41
CA LYS A 74 6.45 9.51 4.08
C LYS A 74 7.31 10.57 4.77
N SER A 75 6.72 11.73 5.08
CA SER A 75 7.40 12.80 5.84
C SER A 75 7.74 12.42 7.29
N LEU A 76 7.16 11.34 7.81
CA LEU A 76 7.41 10.81 9.15
C LEU A 76 8.51 9.74 9.18
N ASP A 77 8.97 9.25 8.02
CA ASP A 77 10.13 8.36 7.88
C ASP A 77 11.41 9.21 7.99
N ARG A 78 12.02 9.21 9.18
CA ARG A 78 13.09 10.16 9.54
C ARG A 78 14.46 9.71 9.06
N ASP A 79 14.67 8.42 8.92
CA ASP A 79 15.91 7.74 8.60
C ASP A 79 15.90 7.10 7.21
N LYS A 80 14.76 7.17 6.50
CA LYS A 80 14.58 6.86 5.08
C LYS A 80 14.84 5.39 4.75
N ASP A 81 14.47 4.50 5.66
CA ASP A 81 14.60 3.06 5.50
C ASP A 81 13.36 2.42 4.84
N ASN A 82 12.38 3.24 4.46
CA ASN A 82 11.07 2.88 3.91
C ASN A 82 10.08 2.33 4.95
N ILE A 83 10.24 2.71 6.21
CA ILE A 83 9.31 2.41 7.30
C ILE A 83 8.92 3.72 7.99
N VAL A 84 7.62 4.01 8.09
CA VAL A 84 7.15 5.19 8.83
C VAL A 84 6.79 4.82 10.26
N CYS A 85 7.19 5.69 11.20
CA CYS A 85 6.80 5.61 12.61
C CYS A 85 7.10 4.25 13.26
N GLU A 86 8.27 3.69 12.97
CA GLU A 86 8.79 2.49 13.65
C GLU A 86 8.90 2.67 15.18
N LYS A 87 8.80 1.57 15.93
CA LYS A 87 8.84 1.54 17.41
C LYS A 87 9.64 0.38 18.00
#